data_AF-A0A0M2KLF8-F1
#
_entry.id   AF-A0A0M2KLF8-F1
#
_cell.length_a   1.000
_cell.length_b   1.000
_cell.length_c   1.000
_cell.angle_alpha   90.00
_cell.angle_beta   90.00
_cell.angle_gamma   90.00
#
_symmetry.space_group_name_H-M   'P 1'
#
loop_
_entity.id
_entity.type
_entity.pdbx_description
1 polymer ?
#
loop_
_entity_poly.entity_id
_entity_poly.type
_entity_poly.pdbx_seq_one_letter_code
_entity_poly.pdbx_strand_id
1 'polypeptide(L)'
;MSKNVPSYGGKYPTNSPTIALSADNHAATKATYRDWLKQKTGKPVGGKVDWSTVSNREMKNLSEKMFDAANVPAASRDAYYRAVNQYLYNGSFESVIF
;
A
#
# COMPACT_ATOMS: atom_id res chain seq x y z
N MET A 1 -7.65 -11.77 7.62
CA MET A 1 -6.21 -11.68 7.95
C MET A 1 -5.45 -11.69 6.65
N SER A 2 -4.44 -10.83 6.47
CA SER A 2 -3.51 -10.99 5.35
C SER A 2 -2.85 -12.35 5.49
N LYS A 3 -3.18 -13.30 4.60
CA LYS A 3 -2.81 -14.72 4.72
C LYS A 3 -1.28 -14.96 4.79
N ASN A 4 -0.48 -13.96 4.45
CA ASN A 4 0.97 -14.06 4.34
C ASN A 4 1.74 -13.54 5.58
N VAL A 5 1.05 -12.93 6.56
CA VAL A 5 1.67 -12.49 7.83
C VAL A 5 0.68 -12.73 8.98
N PRO A 6 0.75 -13.90 9.65
CA PRO A 6 -0.22 -14.29 10.69
C PRO A 6 -0.29 -13.33 11.89
N SER A 7 0.79 -12.58 12.16
CA SER A 7 0.86 -11.59 13.25
C SER A 7 0.24 -10.23 12.91
N TYR A 8 -0.15 -10.01 11.65
CA TYR A 8 -0.80 -8.76 11.22
C TYR A 8 -2.30 -8.81 11.55
N GLY A 9 -2.61 -8.64 12.85
CA GLY A 9 -3.96 -8.68 13.40
C GLY A 9 -4.21 -7.49 14.33
N GLY A 10 -5.14 -6.61 13.94
CA GLY A 10 -5.61 -5.46 14.69
C GLY A 10 -6.83 -4.85 13.99
N LYS A 11 -7.42 -3.79 14.58
CA LYS A 11 -8.67 -3.02 14.24
C LYS A 11 -8.91 -2.63 12.76
N TYR A 12 -8.03 -3.04 11.83
CA TYR A 12 -8.05 -2.71 10.41
C TYR A 12 -8.80 -3.77 9.59
N PRO A 13 -9.35 -3.40 8.41
CA PRO A 13 -10.09 -4.32 7.56
C PRO A 13 -9.28 -5.59 7.32
N THR A 14 -9.88 -6.73 7.69
CA THR A 14 -9.23 -8.04 7.63
C THR A 14 -9.03 -8.54 6.19
N ASN A 15 -9.46 -7.75 5.21
CA ASN A 15 -9.56 -8.11 3.80
C ASN A 15 -9.10 -6.96 2.88
N SER A 16 -7.93 -6.36 3.14
CA SER A 16 -7.31 -5.41 2.21
C SER A 16 -6.16 -6.08 1.42
N PRO A 17 -6.09 -5.86 0.09
CA PRO A 17 -4.92 -6.25 -0.71
C PRO A 17 -3.63 -5.72 -0.09
N THR A 18 -2.65 -6.59 0.17
CA THR A 18 -1.44 -6.26 0.91
C THR A 18 -0.24 -7.04 0.36
N ILE A 19 0.93 -6.38 0.26
CA ILE A 19 2.22 -7.03 0.02
C ILE A 19 2.97 -7.12 1.36
N ALA A 20 3.42 -8.32 1.72
CA ALA A 20 4.28 -8.51 2.88
C ALA A 20 5.72 -8.09 2.54
N LEU A 21 6.34 -7.30 3.43
CA LEU A 21 7.70 -6.78 3.25
C LEU A 21 8.57 -7.15 4.45
N SER A 22 9.89 -7.27 4.23
CA SER A 22 10.87 -7.28 5.32
C SER A 22 10.80 -5.96 6.12
N ALA A 23 11.36 -5.95 7.33
CA ALA A 23 11.39 -4.74 8.17
C ALA A 23 12.05 -3.56 7.45
N ASP A 24 13.16 -3.79 6.75
CA ASP A 24 13.91 -2.75 6.03
C ASP A 24 13.12 -2.21 4.83
N ASN A 25 12.51 -3.11 4.04
CA ASN A 25 11.68 -2.70 2.91
C ASN A 25 10.42 -1.96 3.38
N HIS A 26 9.82 -2.39 4.50
CA HIS A 26 8.72 -1.66 5.13
C HIS A 26 9.17 -0.25 5.56
N ALA A 27 10.35 -0.10 6.16
CA ALA A 27 10.91 1.20 6.53
C ALA A 27 11.16 2.10 5.30
N ALA A 28 11.64 1.53 4.20
CA ALA A 28 11.85 2.26 2.94
C ALA A 28 10.53 2.79 2.34
N THR A 29 9.48 1.96 2.30
CA THR A 29 8.15 2.42 1.85
C THR A 29 7.57 3.50 2.77
N LYS A 30 7.76 3.36 4.08
CA LYS A 30 7.33 4.35 5.07
C LYS A 30 8.02 5.70 4.88
N ALA A 31 9.31 5.72 4.55
CA ALA A 31 10.03 6.97 4.24
C ALA A 31 9.41 7.67 3.02
N THR A 32 9.18 6.92 1.94
CA THR A 32 8.55 7.43 0.71
C THR A 32 7.16 8.02 0.98
N TYR A 33 6.33 7.33 1.77
CA TYR A 33 5.02 7.84 2.17
C TYR A 33 5.12 9.14 2.96
N ARG A 34 6.08 9.26 3.89
CA ARG A 34 6.27 10.46 4.71
C ARG A 34 6.70 11.67 3.87
N ASP A 35 7.51 11.46 2.85
CA ASP A 35 7.90 12.53 1.92
C ASP A 35 6.69 13.04 1.13
N TRP A 36 5.86 12.13 0.61
CA TRP A 36 4.60 12.50 -0.03
C TRP A 36 3.65 13.21 0.94
N LEU A 37 3.51 12.72 2.17
CA LEU A 37 2.65 13.32 3.18
C LEU A 37 3.12 14.75 3.52
N LYS A 38 4.44 14.97 3.60
CA LYS A 38 5.03 16.30 3.78
C LYS A 38 4.72 17.22 2.60
N GLN A 39 4.79 16.72 1.37
CA GLN A 39 4.42 17.51 0.18
C GLN A 39 2.93 17.89 0.20
N LYS A 40 2.06 17.01 0.68
CA LYS A 40 0.62 17.29 0.74
C LYS A 40 0.16 18.16 1.91
N THR A 41 0.81 18.02 3.05
CA THR A 41 0.27 18.58 4.31
C THR A 41 1.25 19.49 5.03
N GLY A 42 2.47 19.65 4.51
CA GLY A 42 3.58 20.29 5.19
C GLY A 42 4.19 19.47 6.33
N LYS A 43 3.61 18.32 6.69
CA LYS A 43 4.04 17.49 7.82
C LYS A 43 4.43 16.08 7.38
N PRO A 44 5.59 15.55 7.79
CA PRO A 44 5.97 14.17 7.46
C PRO A 44 5.22 13.12 8.29
N VAL A 45 4.59 13.51 9.40
CA VAL A 45 3.80 12.62 10.29
C VAL A 45 2.60 13.39 10.82
N GLY A 46 1.44 12.73 10.95
CA GLY A 46 0.23 13.31 11.54
C GLY A 46 -0.46 14.38 10.68
N GLY A 47 -0.02 14.56 9.43
CA GLY A 47 -0.73 15.36 8.45
C GLY A 47 -2.09 14.76 8.12
N LYS A 48 -3.15 15.59 8.12
CA LYS A 48 -4.48 15.17 7.67
C LYS A 48 -4.56 15.37 6.16
N VAL A 49 -4.73 14.29 5.42
CA VAL A 49 -4.90 14.34 3.96
C VAL A 49 -6.39 14.55 3.66
N ASP A 50 -6.70 15.53 2.83
CA ASP A 50 -8.01 15.61 2.18
C ASP A 50 -8.04 14.64 1.00
N TRP A 51 -8.58 13.45 1.24
CA TRP A 51 -8.64 12.38 0.25
C TRP A 51 -9.48 12.73 -0.99
N SER A 52 -10.40 13.70 -0.90
CA SER A 52 -11.20 14.12 -2.06
C SER A 52 -10.36 14.83 -3.13
N THR A 53 -9.19 15.35 -2.74
CA THR A 53 -8.25 16.06 -3.63
C THR A 53 -7.19 15.13 -4.22
N VAL A 54 -7.11 13.88 -3.77
CA VAL A 54 -6.10 12.93 -4.21
C VAL A 54 -6.66 12.05 -5.32
N SER A 55 -6.13 12.19 -6.53
CA SER A 55 -6.59 11.42 -7.68
C SER A 55 -6.11 9.95 -7.62
N ASN A 56 -6.84 9.06 -8.30
CA ASN A 56 -6.42 7.65 -8.49
C ASN A 56 -5.02 7.53 -9.10
N ARG A 57 -4.67 8.45 -10.02
CA ARG A 57 -3.35 8.49 -10.66
C ARG A 57 -2.26 8.83 -9.66
N GLU A 58 -2.52 9.78 -8.78
CA GLU A 58 -1.60 10.15 -7.71
C GLU A 58 -1.39 9.00 -6.73
N MET A 59 -2.46 8.32 -6.33
CA MET A 59 -2.36 7.13 -5.48
C MET A 59 -1.55 6.02 -6.15
N LYS A 60 -1.79 5.73 -7.45
CA LYS A 60 -0.99 4.74 -8.17
C LYS A 60 0.49 5.14 -8.22
N ASN A 61 0.79 6.40 -8.53
CA ASN A 61 2.17 6.88 -8.57
C ASN A 61 2.86 6.79 -7.21
N LEU A 62 2.14 7.07 -6.11
CA LEU A 62 2.66 6.88 -4.76
C LEU A 62 2.95 5.39 -4.48
N SER A 63 2.03 4.49 -4.84
CA SER A 63 2.23 3.05 -4.71
C SER A 63 3.47 2.57 -5.47
N GLU A 64 3.65 2.98 -6.73
CA GLU A 64 4.83 2.61 -7.52
C GLU A 64 6.13 3.09 -6.88
N LYS A 65 6.18 4.35 -6.41
CA LYS A 65 7.36 4.86 -5.69
C LYS A 65 7.68 4.05 -4.45
N MET A 66 6.66 3.64 -3.69
CA MET A 66 6.85 2.77 -2.53
C MET A 66 7.34 1.39 -2.96
N PHE A 67 6.82 0.83 -4.04
CA PHE A 67 7.26 -0.46 -4.59
C PHE A 67 8.70 -0.42 -5.09
N ASP A 68 9.11 0.67 -5.75
CA ASP A 68 10.49 0.89 -6.16
C ASP A 68 11.42 0.97 -4.95
N ALA A 69 11.05 1.75 -3.93
CA ALA A 69 11.84 1.89 -2.71
C ALA A 69 12.03 0.57 -1.94
N ALA A 70 11.06 -0.35 -2.03
CA ALA A 70 11.12 -1.68 -1.42
C ALA A 70 11.60 -2.78 -2.38
N ASN A 71 12.05 -2.45 -3.59
CA ASN A 71 12.47 -3.41 -4.62
C ASN A 71 11.44 -4.51 -4.88
N VAL A 72 10.14 -4.16 -4.87
CA VAL A 72 9.06 -5.13 -5.07
C VAL A 72 9.12 -5.67 -6.50
N PRO A 73 9.21 -6.99 -6.71
CA PRO A 73 9.25 -7.60 -8.04
C PRO A 73 7.99 -7.30 -8.85
N ALA A 74 8.14 -7.20 -10.18
CA ALA A 74 7.04 -6.90 -11.09
C ALA A 74 5.84 -7.83 -10.92
N ALA A 75 6.08 -9.15 -10.82
CA ALA A 75 5.01 -10.14 -10.60
C ALA A 75 4.19 -9.87 -9.32
N SER A 76 4.83 -9.43 -8.24
CA SER A 76 4.15 -9.08 -6.99
C SER A 76 3.34 -7.79 -7.12
N ARG A 77 3.81 -6.82 -7.91
CA ARG A 77 3.05 -5.59 -8.22
C ARG A 77 1.81 -5.89 -9.05
N ASP A 78 1.95 -6.71 -10.09
CA ASP A 78 0.85 -7.09 -10.97
C ASP A 78 -0.26 -7.81 -10.19
N ALA A 79 0.13 -8.73 -9.32
CA ALA A 79 -0.81 -9.43 -8.46
C ALA A 79 -1.46 -8.52 -7.42
N TYR A 80 -0.71 -7.57 -6.85
CA TYR A 80 -1.29 -6.55 -5.99
C TYR A 80 -2.33 -5.71 -6.72
N TYR A 81 -2.04 -5.22 -7.93
CA TYR A 81 -3.00 -4.43 -8.70
C TYR A 81 -4.22 -5.24 -9.14
N ARG A 82 -4.05 -6.52 -9.50
CA ARG A 82 -5.17 -7.44 -9.72
C ARG A 82 -6.06 -7.53 -8.47
N ALA A 83 -5.46 -7.74 -7.30
CA ALA A 83 -6.19 -7.83 -6.04
C ALA A 83 -6.89 -6.50 -5.66
N VAL A 84 -6.24 -5.35 -5.87
CA VAL A 84 -6.86 -4.03 -5.69
C VAL A 84 -8.05 -3.85 -6.61
N ASN A 85 -7.93 -4.18 -7.89
CA ASN A 85 -9.04 -4.09 -8.82
C ASN A 85 -10.20 -5.00 -8.41
N GLN A 86 -9.93 -6.27 -8.10
CA GLN A 86 -10.96 -7.20 -7.59
C GLN A 86 -11.65 -6.64 -6.34
N TYR A 87 -10.89 -6.12 -5.38
CA TYR A 87 -11.44 -5.55 -4.15
C TYR A 87 -12.34 -4.34 -4.42
N LEU A 88 -11.92 -3.43 -5.31
CA LEU A 88 -12.70 -2.24 -5.67
C LEU A 88 -14.02 -2.60 -6.36
N TYR A 89 -14.05 -3.67 -7.18
CA TYR A 89 -15.26 -4.09 -7.89
C TYR A 89 -16.17 -5.01 -7.06
N ASN A 90 -15.59 -5.93 -6.27
CA ASN A 90 -16.32 -7.05 -5.68
C ASN A 90 -16.33 -7.04 -4.14
N GLY A 91 -15.64 -6.07 -3.50
CA GLY A 91 -15.44 -6.05 -2.04
C GLY A 91 -14.59 -7.20 -1.49
N SER A 92 -13.99 -8.00 -2.37
CA SER A 92 -13.19 -9.18 -2.06
C SER A 92 -12.13 -9.43 -3.14
N PHE A 93 -11.08 -10.18 -2.81
CA PHE A 93 -10.01 -10.50 -3.75
C PHE A 93 -9.43 -11.89 -3.46
N GLU A 94 -8.84 -12.48 -4.49
CA GLU A 94 -8.08 -13.72 -4.36
C GLU A 94 -6.71 -13.40 -3.77
N SER A 95 -6.42 -13.94 -2.59
CA SER A 95 -5.09 -13.79 -2.01
C SER A 95 -4.08 -14.57 -2.83
N VAL A 96 -3.05 -13.89 -3.34
CA VAL A 96 -1.91 -14.54 -4.00
C VAL A 96 -0.74 -14.55 -3.02
N ILE A 97 -0.13 -15.73 -2.83
CA ILE A 97 1.05 -15.93 -1.99
C ILE A 97 2.25 -16.01 -2.94
N PHE A 98 3.27 -15.21 -2.69
CA PHE A 98 4.56 -15.23 -3.39
C PHE A 98 5.66 -15.50 -2.37
#